data_AF-A0A218ZVP7-F1
#
_entry.id   AF-A0A218ZVP7-F1
#
_cell.length_a   1.000
_cell.length_b   1.000
_cell.length_c   1.000
_cell.angle_alpha   90.00
_cell.angle_beta   90.00
_cell.angle_gamma   90.00
#
_symmetry.space_group_name_H-M   'P 1'
#
loop_
_entity.id
_entity.type
_entity.pdbx_description
1 polymer ?
#
loop_
_entity_poly.entity_id
_entity_poly.type
_entity_poly.pdbx_seq_one_letter_code
_entity_poly.pdbx_strand_id
1 'polypeptide(L)' 'MRFGNTVKRNFNAIVSAIKLDLSDSAAEGINNKIKKALKRSCGLKSDEYKDMMITLVAGKLEFPILPSK' A
#
# COMPACT_ATOMS: atom_id res chain seq x y z
N MET A 1 -14.38 -0.09 -27.06
CA MET A 1 -14.55 0.59 -25.76
C MET A 1 -13.75 -0.12 -24.67
N ARG A 2 -12.57 0.40 -24.28
CA ARG A 2 -11.78 -0.16 -23.18
C ARG A 2 -12.00 0.58 -21.85
N PHE A 3 -12.16 1.90 -21.91
CA PHE A 3 -12.36 2.75 -20.74
C PHE A 3 -13.65 2.45 -19.98
N GLY A 4 -14.81 2.43 -20.66
CA GLY A 4 -16.09 2.14 -20.00
C GLY A 4 -16.15 0.78 -19.32
N ASN A 5 -15.51 -0.24 -19.91
CA ASN A 5 -15.41 -1.57 -19.31
C ASN A 5 -14.51 -1.57 -18.06
N THR A 6 -13.41 -0.81 -18.07
CA THR A 6 -12.55 -0.64 -16.90
C THR A 6 -13.27 0.11 -15.78
N VAL A 7 -14.02 1.17 -16.09
CA VAL A 7 -14.81 1.91 -15.10
C VAL A 7 -15.87 0.99 -14.50
N LYS A 8 -16.63 0.26 -15.33
CA LYS A 8 -17.65 -0.69 -14.86
C LYS A 8 -17.06 -1.77 -13.95
N ARG A 9 -15.90 -2.32 -14.29
CA ARG A 9 -15.23 -3.35 -13.49
C ARG A 9 -14.78 -2.84 -12.12
N ASN A 10 -14.37 -1.58 -12.03
CA ASN A 10 -13.82 -0.99 -10.79
C ASN A 10 -14.80 -0.03 -10.09
N PHE A 11 -16.07 0.00 -10.50
CA PHE A 11 -17.05 0.99 -10.04
C PHE A 11 -17.20 1.01 -8.51
N ASN A 12 -17.23 -0.16 -7.88
CA ASN A 12 -17.31 -0.27 -6.42
C ASN A 12 -16.10 0.37 -5.72
N ALA A 13 -14.89 0.20 -6.26
CA ALA A 13 -13.69 0.80 -5.69
C ALA A 13 -13.70 2.33 -5.82
N ILE A 14 -14.21 2.86 -6.95
CA ILE A 14 -14.38 4.30 -7.17
C ILE A 14 -15.36 4.89 -6.16
N VAL A 15 -16.52 4.25 -5.97
CA VAL A 15 -17.52 4.68 -4.98
C VAL A 15 -16.94 4.66 -3.56
N SER A 16 -16.19 3.61 -3.21
CA SER A 16 -15.53 3.53 -1.90
C SER A 16 -14.46 4.60 -1.70
N ALA A 17 -13.66 4.92 -2.73
CA ALA A 17 -12.66 5.98 -2.66
C ALA A 17 -13.31 7.36 -2.40
N ILE A 18 -14.44 7.65 -3.07
CA ILE A 18 -15.22 8.87 -2.83
C ILE A 18 -15.78 8.91 -1.41
N LYS A 19 -16.35 7.79 -0.92
CA LYS A 19 -16.88 7.69 0.45
C LYS A 19 -15.81 7.88 1.53
N LEU A 20 -14.58 7.48 1.25
CA LEU A 20 -13.44 7.60 2.16
C LEU A 20 -12.71 8.94 2.03
N ASP A 21 -13.19 9.86 1.19
CA ASP A 21 -12.52 11.12 0.85
C ASP A 21 -11.05 10.91 0.45
N LEU A 22 -10.80 9.82 -0.29
CA LEU A 22 -9.45 9.45 -0.70
C LEU A 22 -9.00 10.36 -1.84
N SER A 23 -8.30 11.44 -1.50
CA SER A 23 -7.69 12.34 -2.48
C SER A 23 -6.56 11.66 -3.27
N ASP A 24 -6.30 12.15 -4.47
CA ASP A 24 -5.18 11.70 -5.31
C ASP A 24 -3.84 11.83 -4.58
N SER A 25 -3.66 12.91 -3.80
CA SER A 25 -2.46 13.12 -2.98
C SER A 25 -2.30 12.04 -1.92
N ALA A 26 -3.39 11.62 -1.27
CA ALA A 26 -3.36 10.53 -0.30
C ALA A 26 -3.05 9.19 -0.98
N ALA A 27 -3.69 8.88 -2.11
CA ALA A 27 -3.45 7.67 -2.88
C ALA A 27 -2.00 7.59 -3.39
N GLU A 28 -1.46 8.69 -3.90
CA GLU A 28 -0.07 8.78 -4.36
C GLU A 28 0.92 8.66 -3.19
N GLY A 29 0.60 9.25 -2.04
CA GLY A 29 1.37 9.09 -0.80
C GLY A 29 1.45 7.64 -0.34
N ILE A 30 0.35 6.89 -0.42
CA ILE A 30 0.32 5.44 -0.14
C ILE A 30 1.17 4.68 -1.16
N ASN A 31 0.99 4.96 -2.45
CA ASN A 31 1.73 4.30 -3.53
C ASN A 31 3.25 4.51 -3.38
N ASN A 32 3.68 5.72 -3.04
CA ASN A 32 5.09 6.03 -2.81
C ASN A 32 5.67 5.29 -1.61
N LYS A 33 4.91 5.14 -0.51
CA LYS A 33 5.33 4.33 0.64
C LYS A 33 5.50 2.86 0.26
N ILE A 34 4.54 2.28 -0.48
CA ILE A 34 4.61 0.88 -0.94
C ILE A 34 5.82 0.69 -1.86
N LYS A 35 6.04 1.56 -2.85
CA LYS A 35 7.22 1.51 -3.73
C LYS A 35 8.53 1.59 -2.94
N LYS A 36 8.59 2.47 -1.93
CA LYS A 36 9.76 2.61 -1.06
C LYS A 36 9.99 1.37 -0.19
N ALA A 37 8.92 0.76 0.31
CA ALA A 37 8.97 -0.50 1.05
C ALA A 37 9.49 -1.64 0.17
N LEU A 38 8.92 -1.79 -1.04
CA LEU A 38 9.33 -2.77 -2.04
C LEU A 38 10.81 -2.64 -2.40
N LYS A 39 11.28 -1.40 -2.60
CA LYS A 39 12.70 -1.13 -2.88
C LYS A 39 13.61 -1.55 -1.72
N ARG A 40 13.17 -1.39 -0.47
CA ARG A 40 13.92 -1.80 0.73
C ARG A 40 13.86 -3.29 1.02
N SER A 41 12.76 -3.94 0.66
CA SER A 41 12.66 -5.40 0.72
C SER A 41 13.43 -6.12 -0.38
N CYS A 42 13.97 -5.38 -1.36
CA CYS A 42 14.76 -5.96 -2.44
C CYS A 42 16.00 -6.65 -1.85
N GLY A 43 16.10 -7.98 -2.02
CA GLY A 43 17.12 -8.83 -1.40
C GLY A 43 16.58 -9.81 -0.35
N LEU A 44 15.33 -9.65 0.10
CA LEU A 44 14.66 -10.66 0.91
C LEU A 44 14.27 -11.85 0.02
N LYS A 45 14.67 -13.05 0.44
CA LYS A 45 14.48 -14.29 -0.34
C LYS A 45 13.09 -14.91 -0.23
N SER A 46 12.28 -14.47 0.75
CA SER A 46 10.93 -14.99 0.97
C SER A 46 9.91 -13.85 0.87
N ASP A 47 8.80 -14.13 0.20
CA ASP A 47 7.68 -13.21 0.00
C ASP A 47 7.06 -12.76 1.33
N GLU A 48 7.14 -13.59 2.36
CA GLU A 48 6.61 -13.30 3.70
C GLU A 48 7.35 -12.12 4.36
N TYR A 49 8.67 -12.04 4.20
CA TYR A 49 9.46 -10.90 4.69
C TYR A 49 9.23 -9.63 3.89
N LYS A 50 8.91 -9.77 2.60
CA LYS A 50 8.58 -8.65 1.72
C LYS A 50 7.22 -8.04 2.10
N ASP A 51 6.21 -8.87 2.34
CA ASP A 51 4.88 -8.43 2.76
C ASP A 51 4.91 -7.78 4.15
N MET A 52 5.71 -8.33 5.06
CA MET A 52 5.95 -7.72 6.37
C MET A 52 6.62 -6.34 6.24
N MET A 53 7.63 -6.19 5.38
CA MET A 53 8.30 -4.90 5.16
C MET A 53 7.36 -3.86 4.53
N ILE A 54 6.47 -4.28 3.62
CA ILE A 54 5.41 -3.42 3.06
C ILE A 54 4.45 -2.98 4.16
N THR A 55 3.99 -3.92 4.99
CA THR A 55 3.06 -3.65 6.10
C THR A 55 3.66 -2.65 7.09
N LEU A 56 4.93 -2.84 7.48
CA LEU A 56 5.63 -1.96 8.42
C LEU A 56 5.81 -0.54 7.84
N VAL A 57 6.26 -0.42 6.58
CA VAL A 57 6.61 0.88 5.97
C VAL A 57 5.36 1.64 5.48
N ALA A 58 4.37 0.95 4.91
CA ALA A 58 3.15 1.57 4.42
C ALA A 58 2.13 1.82 5.53
N GLY A 59 2.03 0.90 6.50
CA GLY A 59 1.11 0.98 7.62
C GLY A 59 1.55 1.88 8.78
N LYS A 60 2.79 2.40 8.77
CA LYS A 60 3.37 3.17 9.90
C LYS A 60 3.21 2.43 11.25
N LEU A 61 3.35 1.11 11.27
CA LEU A 61 3.34 0.38 12.55
C LEU A 61 4.68 0.66 13.25
N GLU A 62 4.63 1.20 14.46
CA GLU A 62 5.81 1.31 15.31
C GLU A 62 6.34 -0.11 15.57
N PHE A 63 7.66 -0.28 15.39
CA PHE A 63 8.32 -1.52 15.81
C PHE A 63 8.07 -1.65 17.32
N PRO A 64 7.54 -2.79 17.81
CA PRO A 64 7.68 -3.08 19.23
C PRO A 64 9.19 -3.15 19.48
N ILE A 65 9.72 -2.15 20.17
CA ILE A 65 11.09 -2.16 20.64
C ILE A 65 11.15 -3.32 21.63
N LEU A 66 11.71 -4.45 21.21
CA LEU A 66 12.00 -5.53 22.14
C LEU A 66 12.96 -4.95 23.19
N PRO A 67 12.63 -5.03 24.49
CA PRO A 67 13.51 -4.49 25.53
C PRO A 67 14.88 -5.14 25.39
N SER A 68 15.93 -4.33 25.25
CA SER A 68 17.29 -4.84 25.32
C SER A 68 17.50 -5.40 26.72
N LYS A 69 17.94 -6.66 26.80
CA LYS A 69 18.36 -7.28 28.05
C LYS A 69 19.46 -6.48 28.74
#